data_AF-A0A378F8S4-F1
#
_entry.id   AF-A0A378F8S4-F1
#
_cell.length_a   1.000
_cell.length_b   1.000
_cell.length_c   1.000
_cell.angle_alpha   90.00
_cell.angle_beta   90.00
_cell.angle_gamma   90.00
#
_symmetry.space_group_name_H-M   'P 1'
#
loop_
_entity.id
_entity.type
_entity.pdbx_description
1 polymer ?
#
loop_
_entity_poly.entity_id
_entity_poly.type
_entity_poly.pdbx_seq_one_letter_code
_entity_poly.pdbx_strand_id
1 'polypeptide(L)'
;MKAHIHPPYRTVVFHDTSANEYFKVGSTIRTDRVIELDGETFPYVTIDVSSKSHPYYTGKQKTFANEGSAARFRQRFGGFIECEKESMMQVVNSLRSAKQRHPDCQLVKRKGRLYVICKSNPRFKAVQGRKKRR
;
A
#
# COMPACT_ATOMS: atom_id res chain seq x y z
N MET A 1 -23.87 41.70 -25.47
CA MET A 1 -23.55 42.57 -24.32
C MET A 1 -24.44 43.80 -24.34
N LYS A 2 -25.28 43.96 -23.32
CA LYS A 2 -26.04 45.19 -23.06
C LYS A 2 -25.44 45.84 -21.82
N ALA A 3 -25.25 47.15 -21.87
CA ALA A 3 -24.71 47.89 -20.75
C ALA A 3 -25.59 47.68 -19.49
N HIS A 4 -24.95 47.58 -18.32
CA HIS A 4 -25.57 47.52 -16.98
C HIS A 4 -26.38 46.28 -16.59
N ILE A 5 -26.59 45.30 -17.48
CA ILE A 5 -27.28 44.03 -17.13
C ILE A 5 -26.35 42.81 -17.14
N HIS A 6 -25.07 42.99 -17.44
CA HIS A 6 -24.09 41.90 -17.46
C HIS A 6 -23.09 42.05 -16.31
N PRO A 7 -22.68 40.94 -15.67
CA PRO A 7 -21.60 40.95 -14.71
C PRO A 7 -20.27 41.33 -15.38
N PRO A 8 -19.28 41.82 -14.60
CA PRO A 8 -17.97 42.16 -15.12
C PRO A 8 -17.29 40.91 -15.70
N TYR A 9 -16.87 41.00 -16.96
CA TYR A 9 -16.19 39.95 -17.70
C TYR A 9 -14.73 40.34 -17.90
N ARG A 10 -13.80 39.45 -17.52
CA ARG A 10 -12.35 39.71 -17.59
C ARG A 10 -11.59 38.42 -17.85
N THR A 11 -10.35 38.54 -18.31
CA THR A 11 -9.46 37.38 -18.47
C THR A 11 -8.97 36.90 -17.11
N VAL A 12 -9.07 35.61 -16.85
CA VAL A 12 -8.63 34.94 -15.61
C VAL A 12 -7.68 33.81 -15.98
N VAL A 13 -6.64 33.63 -15.18
CA VAL A 13 -5.69 32.52 -15.31
C VAL A 13 -6.13 31.39 -14.41
N PHE A 14 -6.38 30.23 -15.02
CA PHE A 14 -6.66 28.99 -14.32
C PHE A 14 -5.42 28.11 -14.29
N HIS A 15 -5.02 27.67 -13.11
CA HIS A 15 -3.87 26.78 -12.94
C HIS A 15 -4.33 25.40 -12.51
N ASP A 16 -4.00 24.40 -13.32
CA ASP A 16 -4.22 23.00 -12.97
C ASP A 16 -3.08 22.51 -12.07
N THR A 17 -3.40 22.19 -10.82
CA THR A 17 -2.41 21.72 -9.84
C THR A 17 -1.91 20.30 -10.13
N SER A 18 -2.71 19.47 -10.82
CA SER A 18 -2.32 18.10 -11.18
C SER A 18 -1.33 18.04 -12.34
N ALA A 19 -1.42 18.98 -13.28
CA ALA A 19 -0.62 19.00 -14.51
C ALA A 19 0.38 20.17 -14.58
N ASN A 20 0.35 21.11 -13.62
CA ASN A 20 1.12 22.36 -13.60
C ASN A 20 1.00 23.16 -14.90
N GLU A 21 -0.23 23.28 -15.41
CA GLU A 21 -0.52 23.98 -16.67
C GLU A 21 -1.41 25.21 -16.41
N TYR A 22 -1.17 26.30 -17.14
CA TYR A 22 -1.90 27.56 -17.01
C TYR A 22 -2.79 27.81 -18.23
N PHE A 23 -4.06 28.17 -17.99
CA PHE A 23 -5.05 28.46 -19.02
C PHE A 23 -5.57 29.90 -18.88
N LYS A 24 -5.48 30.69 -19.96
CA LYS A 24 -6.05 32.04 -20.04
C LYS A 24 -7.47 31.95 -20.62
N VAL A 25 -8.49 32.20 -19.80
CA VAL A 25 -9.90 32.11 -20.22
C VAL A 25 -10.68 33.31 -19.70
N GLY A 26 -11.61 33.83 -20.50
CA GLY A 26 -12.53 34.88 -20.06
C GLY A 26 -13.55 34.34 -19.05
N SER A 27 -13.70 35.01 -17.92
CA SER A 27 -14.61 34.60 -16.84
C SER A 27 -15.15 35.80 -16.08
N THR A 28 -16.28 35.58 -15.39
CA THR A 28 -16.93 36.54 -14.49
C THR A 28 -16.63 36.23 -13.01
N ILE A 29 -15.77 35.24 -12.75
CA ILE A 29 -15.46 34.78 -11.40
C ILE A 29 -14.80 35.88 -10.56
N ARG A 30 -15.25 35.98 -9.32
CA ARG A 30 -14.64 36.85 -8.31
C ARG A 30 -13.52 36.08 -7.63
N THR A 31 -12.33 36.64 -7.66
CA THR A 31 -11.13 36.01 -7.13
C THR A 31 -10.26 37.08 -6.48
N ASP A 32 -9.66 36.73 -5.34
CA ASP A 32 -8.80 37.64 -4.57
C ASP A 32 -7.31 37.45 -4.90
N ARG A 33 -6.95 36.30 -5.48
CA ARG A 33 -5.57 35.97 -5.84
C ARG A 33 -5.21 36.53 -7.20
N VAL A 34 -3.96 36.97 -7.35
CA VAL A 34 -3.38 37.47 -8.59
C VAL A 34 -2.11 36.70 -8.92
N ILE A 35 -1.83 36.53 -10.21
CA ILE A 35 -0.59 35.96 -10.72
C ILE A 35 -0.05 36.83 -11.83
N GLU A 36 1.26 36.98 -11.90
CA GLU A 36 1.94 37.59 -13.04
C GLU A 36 2.30 36.49 -14.03
N LEU A 37 1.77 36.59 -15.26
CA LEU A 37 2.04 35.64 -16.32
C LEU A 37 2.28 36.42 -17.61
N ASP A 38 3.45 36.22 -18.22
CA ASP A 38 3.89 36.90 -19.44
C ASP A 38 3.95 38.44 -19.32
N GLY A 39 4.29 38.96 -18.13
CA GLY A 39 4.43 40.39 -17.88
C GLY A 39 3.12 41.14 -17.60
N GLU A 40 1.98 40.45 -17.58
CA GLU A 40 0.67 41.00 -17.22
C GLU A 40 0.10 40.31 -15.96
N THR A 41 -0.57 41.09 -15.11
CA THR A 41 -1.17 40.60 -13.87
C THR A 41 -2.62 40.18 -14.10
N PHE A 42 -2.94 38.91 -13.85
CA PHE A 42 -4.29 38.37 -13.99
C PHE A 42 -4.86 37.84 -12.68
N PRO A 43 -6.19 37.85 -12.49
CA PRO A 43 -6.84 37.09 -11.44
C PRO A 43 -6.54 35.59 -11.60
N TYR A 44 -6.29 34.92 -10.49
CA TYR A 44 -5.74 33.57 -10.45
C TYR A 44 -6.62 32.56 -9.72
N VAL A 45 -6.96 31.44 -10.36
CA VAL A 45 -7.78 30.38 -9.77
C VAL A 45 -7.07 29.02 -9.92
N THR A 46 -6.95 28.28 -8.82
CA THR A 46 -6.46 26.89 -8.84
C THR A 46 -7.60 25.92 -9.13
N ILE A 47 -7.38 24.97 -10.04
CA ILE A 47 -8.31 23.88 -10.35
C ILE A 47 -7.60 22.54 -10.12
N ASP A 48 -8.36 21.54 -9.69
CA ASP A 48 -7.87 20.17 -9.47
C ASP A 48 -7.79 19.32 -10.75
N VAL A 49 -8.71 19.56 -11.69
CA VAL A 49 -8.86 18.81 -12.94
C VAL A 49 -9.11 19.75 -14.13
N SER A 50 -8.34 19.60 -15.19
CA SER A 50 -8.49 20.30 -16.47
C SER A 50 -8.54 19.31 -17.64
N SER A 51 -8.68 19.82 -18.87
CA SER A 51 -8.55 18.99 -20.08
C SER A 51 -7.21 18.24 -20.16
N LYS A 52 -6.15 18.76 -19.53
CA LYS A 52 -4.81 18.17 -19.56
C LYS A 52 -4.59 17.09 -18.49
N SER A 53 -5.34 17.12 -17.38
CA SER A 53 -5.22 16.13 -16.30
C SER A 53 -6.36 15.11 -16.29
N HIS A 54 -7.44 15.36 -17.02
CA HIS A 54 -8.60 14.49 -16.99
C HIS A 54 -8.36 13.19 -17.80
N PRO A 55 -8.66 12.00 -17.24
CA PRO A 55 -8.42 10.72 -17.91
C PRO A 55 -9.12 10.57 -19.26
N TYR A 56 -10.31 11.17 -19.42
CA TYR A 56 -11.06 11.09 -20.68
C TYR A 56 -10.31 11.77 -21.84
N TYR A 57 -9.75 12.96 -21.61
CA TYR A 57 -9.05 13.72 -22.66
C TYR A 57 -7.61 13.25 -22.87
N THR A 58 -6.95 12.76 -21.83
CA THR A 58 -5.57 12.29 -21.90
C THR A 58 -5.44 10.84 -22.34
N GLY A 59 -6.52 10.05 -22.24
CA GLY A 59 -6.52 8.60 -22.45
C GLY A 59 -5.69 7.81 -21.43
N LYS A 60 -5.06 8.49 -20.47
CA LYS A 60 -4.20 7.90 -19.44
C LYS A 60 -5.00 7.82 -18.15
N GLN A 61 -5.49 6.63 -17.84
CA GLN A 61 -6.15 6.39 -16.56
C GLN A 61 -5.10 6.42 -15.45
N LYS A 62 -5.34 7.16 -14.36
CA LYS A 62 -4.52 7.06 -13.15
C LYS A 62 -4.61 5.61 -12.67
N THR A 63 -3.51 4.86 -12.82
CA THR A 63 -3.44 3.48 -12.37
C THR A 63 -3.48 3.47 -10.85
N PHE A 64 -4.63 3.12 -10.29
CA PHE A 64 -4.66 2.73 -8.88
C PHE A 64 -3.91 1.41 -8.73
N ALA A 65 -3.13 1.27 -7.65
CA ALA A 65 -2.32 0.09 -7.41
C ALA A 65 -3.17 -1.19 -7.48
N ASN A 66 -2.98 -1.94 -8.57
CA ASN A 66 -3.53 -3.28 -8.80
C ASN A 66 -2.77 -4.31 -7.93
N GLU A 67 -2.54 -4.00 -6.66
CA GLU A 67 -2.11 -5.04 -5.72
C GLU A 67 -3.28 -5.99 -5.53
N GLY A 68 -3.11 -7.23 -6.00
CA GLY A 68 -4.15 -8.24 -5.91
C GLY A 68 -4.62 -8.45 -4.47
N SER A 69 -5.88 -8.84 -4.29
CA SER A 69 -6.51 -9.04 -2.98
C SER A 69 -5.67 -9.92 -2.03
N ALA A 70 -4.95 -10.91 -2.57
CA ALA A 70 -4.04 -11.77 -1.82
C ALA A 70 -2.81 -11.01 -1.24
N ALA A 71 -2.26 -10.04 -1.97
CA ALA A 71 -1.13 -9.23 -1.50
C ALA A 71 -1.58 -8.30 -0.35
N ARG A 72 -2.75 -7.65 -0.51
CA ARG A 72 -3.35 -6.82 0.55
C ARG A 72 -3.72 -7.62 1.79
N PHE A 73 -4.21 -8.85 1.61
CA PHE A 73 -4.47 -9.76 2.73
C PHE A 73 -3.18 -10.12 3.47
N ARG A 74 -2.10 -10.47 2.75
CA ARG A 74 -0.80 -10.78 3.38
C ARG A 74 -0.19 -9.56 4.08
N GLN A 75 -0.31 -8.35 3.53
CA GLN A 75 0.15 -7.13 4.21
C GLN A 75 -0.60 -6.90 5.53
N ARG A 76 -1.91 -7.16 5.56
CA ARG A 76 -2.74 -6.95 6.77
C ARG A 76 -2.64 -8.08 7.79
N PHE A 77 -2.53 -9.33 7.34
CA PHE A 77 -2.67 -10.52 8.18
C PHE A 77 -1.44 -11.45 8.20
N GLY A 78 -0.39 -11.15 7.44
CA GLY A 78 0.82 -11.97 7.35
C GLY A 78 1.51 -12.16 8.69
N GLY A 79 1.62 -11.09 9.49
CA GLY A 79 2.24 -11.15 10.81
C GLY A 79 1.49 -12.06 11.81
N PHE A 80 0.16 -12.15 11.70
CA PHE A 80 -0.64 -13.03 12.57
C PHE A 80 -0.44 -14.51 12.21
N ILE A 81 -0.39 -14.85 10.92
CA ILE A 81 -0.20 -16.24 10.45
C ILE A 81 1.25 -16.71 10.67
N GLU A 82 2.23 -15.83 10.54
CA GLU A 82 3.63 -16.17 10.79
C GLU A 82 3.91 -16.42 12.28
N CYS A 83 3.27 -15.66 13.18
CA CYS A 83 3.34 -15.88 14.61
C CYS A 83 2.85 -17.29 15.02
N GLU A 84 1.74 -17.78 14.44
CA GLU A 84 1.28 -19.16 14.67
C GLU A 84 2.29 -20.21 14.19
N LYS A 85 2.92 -20.00 13.03
CA LYS A 85 3.93 -20.94 12.49
C LYS A 85 5.16 -21.05 13.38
N GLU A 86 5.55 -19.99 14.10
CA GLU A 86 6.66 -20.05 15.07
C GLU A 86 6.34 -20.92 16.28
N SER A 87 5.06 -21.09 16.61
CA SER A 87 4.56 -21.98 17.68
C SER A 87 4.27 -23.42 17.22
N MET A 88 4.21 -23.67 15.90
CA MET A 88 3.88 -24.96 15.31
C MET A 88 5.05 -25.95 15.44
N MET A 89 4.84 -27.03 16.21
CA MET A 89 5.83 -28.09 16.39
C MET A 89 6.17 -28.78 15.06
N GLN A 90 7.45 -28.81 14.69
CA GLN A 90 7.90 -29.40 13.43
C GLN A 90 7.89 -30.94 13.46
N VAL A 91 7.46 -31.59 12.38
CA VAL A 91 7.56 -33.05 12.21
C VAL A 91 8.82 -33.37 11.40
N VAL A 92 9.74 -34.15 11.97
CA VAL A 92 11.04 -34.49 11.34
C VAL A 92 11.25 -35.98 11.25
N ASN A 93 11.98 -36.43 10.22
CA ASN A 93 12.31 -37.86 10.06
C ASN A 93 13.29 -38.36 11.15
N SER A 94 14.24 -37.52 11.56
CA SER A 94 15.21 -37.80 12.63
C SER A 94 15.30 -36.63 13.60
N LEU A 95 15.40 -36.95 14.89
CA LEU A 95 15.50 -35.95 15.97
C LEU A 95 16.95 -35.59 16.34
N ARG A 96 17.96 -36.23 15.72
CA ARG A 96 19.38 -36.01 16.08
C ARG A 96 19.81 -34.56 15.87
N SER A 97 19.55 -34.02 14.68
CA SER A 97 19.81 -32.61 14.35
C SER A 97 18.97 -31.67 15.22
N ALA A 98 17.70 -32.01 15.49
CA ALA A 98 16.81 -31.18 16.30
C ALA A 98 17.29 -31.03 17.76
N LYS A 99 17.91 -32.06 18.34
CA LYS A 99 18.49 -31.99 19.70
C LYS A 99 19.69 -31.03 19.79
N GLN A 100 20.47 -30.90 18.72
CA GLN A 100 21.71 -30.11 18.73
C GLN A 100 21.52 -28.60 18.53
N ARG A 101 20.28 -28.14 18.25
CA ARG A 101 20.01 -26.73 17.92
C ARG A 101 20.14 -25.76 19.10
N HIS A 102 19.92 -26.23 20.33
CA HIS A 102 19.96 -25.41 21.54
C HIS A 102 20.33 -26.27 22.75
N PRO A 103 21.08 -25.77 23.74
CA PRO A 103 21.44 -26.53 24.95
C PRO A 103 20.21 -27.07 25.71
N ASP A 104 19.12 -26.31 25.76
CA ASP A 104 17.89 -26.71 26.46
C ASP A 104 17.01 -27.73 25.70
N CYS A 105 17.45 -28.22 24.53
CA CYS A 105 16.71 -29.22 23.76
C CYS A 105 16.85 -30.62 24.40
N GLN A 106 15.75 -31.13 24.93
CA GLN A 106 15.70 -32.44 25.58
C GLN A 106 14.84 -33.44 24.80
N LEU A 107 15.28 -34.69 24.76
CA LEU A 107 14.51 -35.79 24.16
C LEU A 107 13.56 -36.39 25.18
N VAL A 108 12.26 -36.44 24.86
CA VAL A 108 11.22 -36.99 25.72
C VAL A 108 10.34 -37.96 24.92
N LYS A 109 10.03 -39.12 25.50
CA LYS A 109 9.08 -40.08 24.93
C LYS A 109 7.69 -39.83 25.53
N ARG A 110 6.69 -39.59 24.68
CA ARG A 110 5.28 -39.37 25.10
C ARG A 110 4.35 -40.12 24.16
N LYS A 111 3.32 -40.80 24.67
CA LYS A 111 2.29 -41.50 23.86
C LYS A 111 2.89 -42.34 22.70
N GLY A 112 3.98 -43.05 22.98
CA GLY A 112 4.67 -43.91 21.99
C GLY A 112 5.52 -43.20 20.92
N ARG A 113 5.69 -41.87 20.97
CA ARG A 113 6.53 -41.09 20.04
C ARG A 113 7.66 -40.36 20.77
N LEU A 114 8.77 -40.13 20.07
CA LEU A 114 9.87 -39.30 20.54
C LEU A 114 9.65 -37.84 20.14
N TYR A 115 9.99 -36.94 21.06
CA TYR A 115 9.88 -35.49 20.90
C TYR A 115 11.19 -34.83 21.32
N VAL A 116 11.55 -33.74 20.66
CA VAL A 116 12.49 -32.75 21.18
C VAL A 116 11.67 -31.62 21.77
N ILE A 117 11.88 -31.33 23.05
CA ILE A 117 11.24 -30.24 23.77
C ILE A 117 12.32 -29.25 24.18
N CYS A 118 12.15 -28.00 23.78
CA CYS A 118 12.90 -26.87 24.31
C CYS A 118 11.92 -26.00 25.11
N LYS A 119 12.25 -25.72 26.37
CA LYS A 119 11.42 -24.87 27.24
C LYS A 119 11.64 -23.38 26.96
N SER A 120 12.87 -23.00 26.60
CA SER A 120 13.30 -21.62 26.38
C SER A 120 12.83 -21.05 25.05
N ASN A 121 12.72 -21.89 24.01
CA ASN A 121 12.20 -21.47 22.71
C ASN A 121 11.30 -22.55 22.08
N PRO A 122 9.97 -22.31 21.98
CA PRO A 122 9.01 -23.22 21.35
C PRO A 122 9.32 -23.59 19.90
N ARG A 123 10.04 -22.75 19.14
CA ARG A 123 10.36 -22.95 17.72
C ARG A 123 11.27 -24.16 17.47
N PHE A 124 12.04 -24.58 18.47
CA PHE A 124 12.90 -25.76 18.39
C PHE A 124 12.19 -27.06 18.77
N LYS A 125 10.90 -27.01 19.13
CA LYS A 125 10.12 -28.21 19.42
C LYS A 125 9.90 -29.02 18.13
N ALA A 126 10.15 -30.32 18.22
CA ALA A 126 9.97 -31.24 17.10
C ALA A 126 9.44 -32.60 17.56
N VAL A 127 8.72 -33.29 16.67
CA VAL A 127 8.25 -34.67 16.88
C VAL A 127 8.80 -35.58 15.79
N GLN A 128 9.15 -36.80 16.16
CA GLN A 128 9.55 -37.80 15.18
C GLN A 128 8.35 -38.19 14.30
N GLY A 129 8.51 -38.04 12.99
CA GLY A 129 7.57 -38.52 11.98
C GLY A 129 7.39 -40.03 12.09
N ARG A 130 6.20 -40.52 11.68
CA ARG A 130 5.99 -41.96 11.54
C ARG A 130 6.83 -42.45 10.35
N LYS A 131 7.46 -43.62 10.47
CA LYS A 131 8.18 -44.24 9.35
C LYS A 131 7.19 -44.41 8.19
N LYS A 132 7.47 -43.76 7.06
CA LYS A 132 6.66 -43.91 5.84
C LYS A 132 6.69 -45.40 5.46
N ARG A 133 5.53 -46.06 5.48
CA ARG A 133 5.41 -47.41 4.93
C ARG A 133 5.60 -47.27 3.42
N ARG A 134 6.62 -47.93 2.89
CA ARG A 134 6.84 -48.04 1.44
C ARG A 134 5.72 -48.89 0.84
#